data_AF-A0A2T0VJ83-F1
#
_entry.id   AF-A0A2T0VJ83-F1
#
_cell.length_a   1.000
_cell.length_b   1.000
_cell.length_c   1.000
_cell.angle_alpha   90.00
_cell.angle_beta   90.00
_cell.angle_gamma   90.00
#
_symmetry.space_group_name_H-M   'P 1'
#
loop_
_entity.id
_entity.type
_entity.pdbx_description
1 polymer ?
#
loop_
_entity_poly.entity_id
_entity_poly.type
_entity_poly.pdbx_seq_one_letter_code
_entity_poly.pdbx_strand_id
1 'polypeptide(L)'
;MSEAHQDVDGRRRHYSQFYGLTDLPTGGYGVVAGNCQAESLRIFLEGGDMPWVRMPAIHELVADDIHRLTIVLGQAAVLVSQPIQDNYRGLPIGTRNLVAALRPAAQTVTVPIIRFAGLYPAQVLIRPPVNPSLSPPIVAYHDLRTLAEAADRLHGLSTPVRPITVASVRAVGDRSLQELRSREARHDTVVVSDLFERPSFGQMRTINHPGNPVWTDLAARVRSALGHEPHTVDPGREVLNNVHAPRLPEVAEAYDLAAPSTPHWVVDEVDVADEVVRDAHLRWYEKHPEVIDAGILRHRGALESMGFTR
;
A
#
# COMPACT_ATOMS: atom_id res chain seq x y z
N MET A 1 24.04 10.24 20.55
CA MET A 1 24.25 11.22 19.45
C MET A 1 24.76 10.60 18.13
N SER A 2 24.87 9.26 17.99
CA SER A 2 25.52 8.64 16.82
C SER A 2 24.55 8.03 15.78
N GLU A 3 23.37 7.55 16.17
CA GLU A 3 22.47 6.84 15.24
C GLU A 3 21.63 7.78 14.37
N ALA A 4 21.12 8.88 14.94
CA ALA A 4 20.28 9.84 14.20
C ALA A 4 21.03 10.55 13.05
N HIS A 5 22.34 10.77 13.18
CA HIS A 5 23.15 11.34 12.09
C HIS A 5 23.47 10.33 10.99
N GLN A 6 23.65 9.05 11.33
CA GLN A 6 23.88 7.99 10.34
C GLN A 6 22.64 7.71 9.50
N ASP A 7 21.44 7.77 10.09
CA ASP A 7 20.17 7.56 9.41
C ASP A 7 19.82 8.72 8.45
N VAL A 8 20.06 9.98 8.86
CA VAL A 8 19.92 11.15 7.98
C VAL A 8 20.86 11.06 6.78
N ASP A 9 22.08 10.57 6.98
CA ASP A 9 23.07 10.39 5.92
C ASP A 9 22.69 9.23 4.98
N GLY A 10 22.13 8.13 5.52
CA GLY A 10 21.57 7.01 4.77
C GLY A 10 20.38 7.41 3.89
N ARG A 11 19.37 8.06 4.46
CA ARG A 11 18.20 8.58 3.73
C ARG A 11 18.62 9.54 2.63
N ARG A 12 19.49 10.51 2.92
CA ARG A 12 19.91 11.49 1.91
C ARG A 12 20.67 10.85 0.76
N ARG A 13 21.52 9.84 1.03
CA ARG A 13 22.16 9.03 -0.01
C ARG A 13 21.16 8.21 -0.82
N HIS A 14 20.19 7.58 -0.16
CA HIS A 14 19.18 6.75 -0.84
C HIS A 14 18.32 7.57 -1.83
N TYR A 15 18.05 8.83 -1.50
CA TYR A 15 17.34 9.80 -2.35
C TYR A 15 18.30 10.89 -2.86
N SER A 16 19.50 10.52 -3.32
CA SER A 16 20.60 11.45 -3.62
C SER A 16 20.20 12.57 -4.58
N GLN A 17 19.45 12.26 -5.64
CA GLN A 17 18.95 13.25 -6.60
C GLN A 17 17.96 14.22 -5.96
N PHE A 18 16.99 13.73 -5.19
CA PHE A 18 16.02 14.56 -4.48
C PHE A 18 16.69 15.52 -3.49
N TYR A 19 17.66 15.03 -2.71
CA TYR A 19 18.42 15.86 -1.78
C TYR A 19 19.57 16.63 -2.43
N GLY A 20 19.74 16.53 -3.75
CA GLY A 20 20.80 17.13 -4.57
C GLY A 20 22.22 16.86 -4.07
N LEU A 21 22.46 15.62 -3.64
CA LEU A 21 23.79 15.03 -3.53
C LEU A 21 24.31 14.52 -4.89
N THR A 22 23.38 14.27 -5.82
CA THR A 22 23.66 13.96 -7.22
C THR A 22 22.82 14.89 -8.09
N ASP A 23 23.34 15.29 -9.24
CA ASP A 23 22.63 16.17 -10.16
C ASP A 23 21.33 15.53 -10.67
N LEU A 24 20.33 16.39 -10.89
CA LEU A 24 19.11 16.00 -11.55
C LEU A 24 19.36 15.76 -13.05
N PRO A 25 18.66 14.82 -13.69
CA PRO A 25 18.84 14.57 -15.12
C PRO A 25 18.54 15.83 -15.96
N THR A 26 19.43 16.10 -16.93
CA THR A 26 19.22 17.16 -17.93
C THR A 26 18.20 16.72 -18.98
N GLY A 27 17.38 17.64 -19.49
CA GLY A 27 16.40 17.34 -20.55
C GLY A 27 15.01 16.93 -20.06
N GLY A 28 14.79 16.91 -18.74
CA GLY A 28 13.51 16.58 -18.12
C GLY A 28 13.49 15.14 -17.58
N TYR A 29 12.68 14.92 -16.54
CA TYR A 29 12.54 13.65 -15.87
C TYR A 29 11.12 13.47 -15.30
N GLY A 30 10.77 12.22 -15.01
CA GLY A 30 9.54 11.88 -14.31
C GLY A 30 9.76 11.74 -12.80
N VAL A 31 8.70 12.00 -12.03
CA VAL A 31 8.61 11.69 -10.60
C VAL A 31 7.32 10.95 -10.30
N VAL A 32 7.35 10.06 -9.30
CA VAL A 32 6.17 9.35 -8.81
C VAL A 32 5.92 9.73 -7.35
N ALA A 33 4.76 10.31 -7.05
CA ALA A 33 4.40 10.81 -5.73
C ALA A 33 3.23 10.01 -5.14
N GLY A 34 3.42 9.42 -3.95
CA GLY A 34 2.38 8.65 -3.27
C GLY A 34 2.87 8.04 -1.96
N ASN A 35 2.21 6.97 -1.52
CA ASN A 35 2.67 6.17 -0.39
C ASN A 35 3.83 5.24 -0.81
N CYS A 36 4.12 4.20 -0.03
CA CYS A 36 5.18 3.23 -0.32
C CYS A 36 5.07 2.56 -1.72
N GLN A 37 3.88 2.52 -2.33
CA GLN A 37 3.66 2.01 -3.68
C GLN A 37 4.26 2.89 -4.78
N ALA A 38 4.50 4.18 -4.52
CA ALA A 38 5.04 5.10 -5.51
C ALA A 38 6.43 4.67 -6.00
N GLU A 39 7.29 4.20 -5.10
CA GLU A 39 8.61 3.68 -5.49
C GLU A 39 8.49 2.40 -6.32
N SER A 40 7.54 1.52 -5.99
CA SER A 40 7.27 0.32 -6.79
C SER A 40 6.90 0.70 -8.21
N LEU A 41 5.96 1.63 -8.41
CA LEU A 41 5.60 2.08 -9.75
C LEU A 41 6.78 2.76 -10.46
N ARG A 42 7.56 3.61 -9.77
CA ARG A 42 8.74 4.27 -10.35
C ARG A 42 9.73 3.25 -10.93
N ILE A 43 10.00 2.16 -10.21
CA ILE A 43 10.88 1.08 -10.67
C ILE A 43 10.39 0.51 -12.01
N PHE A 44 9.08 0.28 -12.16
CA PHE A 44 8.50 -0.27 -13.39
C PHE A 44 8.36 0.75 -14.53
N LEU A 45 8.53 2.04 -14.23
CA LEU A 45 8.58 3.10 -15.23
C LEU A 45 10.01 3.41 -15.70
N GLU A 46 11.03 2.93 -14.98
CA GLU A 46 12.44 3.16 -15.25
C GLU A 46 12.83 2.81 -16.69
N GLY A 47 13.70 3.62 -17.30
CA GLY A 47 14.14 3.41 -18.68
C GLY A 47 13.15 3.91 -19.75
N GLY A 48 13.37 3.45 -20.98
CA GLY A 48 12.71 3.99 -22.16
C GLY A 48 13.14 5.44 -22.46
N ASP A 49 12.16 6.32 -22.64
CA ASP A 49 12.35 7.66 -23.24
C ASP A 49 12.74 8.76 -22.25
N MET A 50 12.70 8.49 -20.93
CA MET A 50 12.94 9.52 -19.91
C MET A 50 13.47 8.92 -18.59
N PRO A 51 14.39 9.59 -17.90
CA PRO A 51 14.83 9.19 -16.56
C PRO A 51 13.75 9.46 -15.48
N TRP A 52 13.77 8.67 -14.40
CA TRP A 52 12.83 8.79 -13.29
C TRP A 52 13.53 9.04 -11.96
N VAL A 53 13.29 10.21 -11.37
CA VAL A 53 13.90 10.61 -10.10
C VAL A 53 13.18 9.96 -8.93
N ARG A 54 13.94 9.28 -8.07
CA ARG A 54 13.45 8.72 -6.81
C ARG A 54 13.18 9.83 -5.79
N MET A 55 12.05 9.74 -5.09
CA MET A 55 11.70 10.64 -3.98
C MET A 55 11.18 9.86 -2.76
N PRO A 56 11.28 10.42 -1.53
CA PRO A 56 10.64 9.83 -0.35
C PRO A 56 9.13 9.68 -0.54
N ALA A 57 8.53 8.71 0.16
CA ALA A 57 7.08 8.61 0.16
C ALA A 57 6.46 9.84 0.82
N ILE A 58 5.28 10.25 0.36
CA ILE A 58 4.62 11.50 0.78
C ILE A 58 4.42 11.57 2.30
N HIS A 59 4.18 10.44 2.97
CA HIS A 59 4.00 10.40 4.41
C HIS A 59 5.30 10.52 5.21
N GLU A 60 6.46 10.39 4.55
CA GLU A 60 7.79 10.54 5.11
C GLU A 60 8.37 11.93 4.90
N LEU A 61 7.72 12.78 4.10
CA LEU A 61 8.17 14.15 3.87
C LEU A 61 7.94 15.01 5.11
N VAL A 62 8.93 15.83 5.43
CA VAL A 62 8.88 16.82 6.51
C VAL A 62 9.00 18.25 5.98
N ALA A 63 8.84 19.25 6.84
CA ALA A 63 8.92 20.66 6.45
C ALA A 63 10.24 21.02 5.74
N ASP A 64 11.37 20.46 6.19
CA ASP A 64 12.69 20.70 5.61
C ASP A 64 12.83 20.14 4.18
N ASP A 65 12.00 19.16 3.81
CA ASP A 65 12.01 18.55 2.47
C ASP A 65 11.31 19.43 1.43
N ILE A 66 10.47 20.39 1.84
CA ILE A 66 9.58 21.14 0.94
C ILE A 66 10.36 22.01 -0.06
N HIS A 67 11.47 22.61 0.38
CA HIS A 67 12.32 23.37 -0.54
C HIS A 67 12.91 22.48 -1.64
N ARG A 68 13.40 21.29 -1.27
CA ARG A 68 13.92 20.32 -2.23
C ARG A 68 12.83 19.78 -3.15
N LEU A 69 11.67 19.44 -2.60
CA LEU A 69 10.51 19.02 -3.39
C LEU A 69 10.13 20.05 -4.46
N THR A 70 10.14 21.34 -4.10
CA THR A 70 9.82 22.43 -5.04
C THR A 70 10.84 22.52 -6.18
N ILE A 71 12.14 22.37 -5.88
CA ILE A 71 13.21 22.36 -6.90
C ILE A 71 13.03 21.18 -7.86
N VAL A 72 12.76 19.99 -7.32
CA VAL A 72 12.58 18.78 -8.11
C VAL A 72 11.33 18.91 -8.99
N LEU A 73 10.18 19.30 -8.43
CA LEU A 73 8.95 19.46 -9.22
C LEU A 73 9.07 20.56 -10.28
N GLY A 74 9.75 21.67 -9.97
CA GLY A 74 9.94 22.77 -10.91
C GLY A 74 10.72 22.41 -12.17
N GLN A 75 11.47 21.30 -12.15
CA GLN A 75 12.24 20.79 -13.30
C GLN A 75 11.66 19.49 -13.88
N ALA A 76 10.70 18.86 -13.21
CA ALA A 76 10.06 17.64 -13.68
C ALA A 76 9.26 17.89 -14.96
N ALA A 77 9.37 16.95 -15.89
CA ALA A 77 8.57 16.92 -17.11
C ALA A 77 7.26 16.13 -16.92
N VAL A 78 7.26 15.17 -16.00
CA VAL A 78 6.13 14.30 -15.71
C VAL A 78 5.94 14.14 -14.20
N LEU A 79 4.70 14.24 -13.74
CA LEU A 79 4.29 13.84 -12.40
C LEU A 79 3.27 12.70 -12.49
N VAL A 80 3.62 11.53 -11.97
CA VAL A 80 2.65 10.47 -11.68
C VAL A 80 2.30 10.56 -10.20
N SER A 81 1.02 10.71 -9.86
CA SER A 81 0.62 10.93 -8.47
C SER A 81 -0.53 10.03 -8.04
N GLN A 82 -0.45 9.51 -6.82
CA GLN A 82 -1.63 9.01 -6.13
C GLN A 82 -2.49 10.19 -5.64
N PRO A 83 -3.82 10.01 -5.47
CA PRO A 83 -4.65 11.03 -4.84
C PRO A 83 -4.20 11.30 -3.40
N ILE A 84 -3.72 12.51 -3.16
CA ILE A 84 -3.26 12.99 -1.85
C ILE A 84 -4.06 14.24 -1.52
N GLN A 85 -4.62 14.27 -0.30
CA GLN A 85 -5.35 15.42 0.19
C GLN A 85 -4.45 16.67 0.22
N ASP A 86 -5.00 17.82 -0.18
CA ASP A 86 -4.32 19.11 -0.04
C ASP A 86 -3.88 19.37 1.40
N ASN A 87 -2.70 19.97 1.53
CA ASN A 87 -2.12 20.30 2.83
C ASN A 87 -1.98 19.07 3.75
N TYR A 88 -1.74 17.88 3.18
CA TYR A 88 -1.59 16.64 3.92
C TYR A 88 -0.55 16.79 5.03
N ARG A 89 -0.96 16.49 6.27
CA ARG A 89 -0.16 16.69 7.50
C ARG A 89 0.37 18.12 7.70
N GLY A 90 -0.36 19.12 7.19
CA GLY A 90 0.00 20.53 7.30
C GLY A 90 1.08 20.99 6.31
N LEU A 91 1.43 20.16 5.33
CA LEU A 91 2.46 20.43 4.33
C LEU A 91 1.87 20.56 2.93
N PRO A 92 2.41 21.41 2.03
CA PRO A 92 1.90 21.60 0.67
C PRO A 92 2.27 20.44 -0.26
N ILE A 93 1.86 19.22 0.11
CA ILE A 93 2.23 17.95 -0.55
C ILE A 93 1.01 17.18 -1.06
N GLY A 94 -0.17 17.80 -1.10
CA GLY A 94 -1.35 17.24 -1.75
C GLY A 94 -1.24 17.30 -3.27
N THR A 95 -2.02 16.47 -3.98
CA THR A 95 -1.90 16.34 -5.45
C THR A 95 -2.01 17.70 -6.15
N ARG A 96 -2.94 18.58 -5.75
CA ARG A 96 -3.04 19.92 -6.33
C ARG A 96 -1.85 20.82 -6.02
N ASN A 97 -1.25 20.68 -4.83
CA ASN A 97 -0.05 21.40 -4.46
C ASN A 97 1.15 20.96 -5.31
N LEU A 98 1.30 19.65 -5.52
CA LEU A 98 2.37 19.08 -6.35
C LEU A 98 2.24 19.54 -7.80
N VAL A 99 1.03 19.50 -8.38
CA VAL A 99 0.76 19.99 -9.74
C VAL A 99 1.07 21.47 -9.88
N ALA A 100 0.72 22.30 -8.89
CA ALA A 100 1.00 23.73 -8.90
C ALA A 100 2.49 24.07 -8.84
N ALA A 101 3.34 23.15 -8.36
CA ALA A 101 4.79 23.32 -8.32
C ALA A 101 5.49 22.89 -9.63
N LEU A 102 4.77 22.30 -10.58
CA LEU A 102 5.32 21.89 -11.87
C LEU A 102 5.50 23.08 -12.82
N ARG A 103 6.39 22.90 -13.80
CA ARG A 103 6.46 23.79 -14.96
C ARG A 103 5.18 23.70 -15.82
N PRO A 104 4.75 24.78 -16.52
CA PRO A 104 3.50 24.79 -17.28
C PRO A 104 3.35 23.70 -18.36
N ALA A 105 4.47 23.19 -18.90
CA ALA A 105 4.48 22.15 -19.93
C ALA A 105 4.60 20.72 -19.36
N ALA A 106 4.56 20.54 -18.03
CA ALA A 106 4.62 19.21 -17.44
C ALA A 106 3.31 18.44 -17.65
N GLN A 107 3.43 17.13 -17.88
CA GLN A 107 2.29 16.23 -17.92
C GLN A 107 2.03 15.62 -16.54
N THR A 108 0.77 15.28 -16.27
CA THR A 108 0.36 14.69 -14.99
C THR A 108 -0.52 13.48 -15.23
N VAL A 109 -0.27 12.39 -14.51
CA VAL A 109 -1.13 11.18 -14.51
C VAL A 109 -1.47 10.81 -13.09
N THR A 110 -2.75 10.56 -12.82
CA THR A 110 -3.19 10.07 -11.51
C THR A 110 -3.30 8.55 -11.53
N VAL A 111 -2.76 7.89 -10.51
CA VAL A 111 -2.83 6.42 -10.34
C VAL A 111 -3.51 6.06 -9.00
N PRO A 112 -4.26 4.97 -8.91
CA PRO A 112 -4.96 4.64 -7.68
C PRO A 112 -3.99 4.14 -6.61
N ILE A 113 -4.41 4.26 -5.35
CA ILE A 113 -3.82 3.46 -4.27
C ILE A 113 -4.38 2.05 -4.40
N ILE A 114 -3.52 1.09 -4.73
CA ILE A 114 -3.94 -0.28 -4.98
C ILE A 114 -4.20 -0.98 -3.66
N ARG A 115 -5.45 -1.40 -3.46
CA ARG A 115 -5.86 -2.21 -2.31
C ARG A 115 -6.91 -3.22 -2.76
N PHE A 116 -6.67 -4.49 -2.51
CA PHE A 116 -7.61 -5.57 -2.82
C PHE A 116 -7.66 -6.58 -1.67
N ALA A 117 -8.82 -6.67 -1.00
CA ALA A 117 -9.01 -7.55 0.14
C ALA A 117 -9.48 -8.97 -0.21
N GLY A 118 -9.89 -9.23 -1.45
CA GLY A 118 -10.46 -10.54 -1.83
C GLY A 118 -9.51 -11.72 -1.58
N LEU A 119 -8.21 -11.53 -1.78
CA LEU A 119 -7.20 -12.57 -1.52
C LEU A 119 -6.89 -12.76 -0.03
N TYR A 120 -7.24 -11.80 0.83
CA TYR A 120 -6.90 -11.76 2.25
C TYR A 120 -8.07 -11.14 3.06
N PRO A 121 -9.24 -11.80 3.11
CA PRO A 121 -10.51 -11.16 3.47
C PRO A 121 -10.61 -10.70 4.93
N ALA A 122 -9.88 -11.36 5.84
CA ALA A 122 -9.84 -10.97 7.25
C ALA A 122 -8.81 -9.88 7.55
N GLN A 123 -7.93 -9.54 6.60
CA GLN A 123 -6.80 -8.66 6.83
C GLN A 123 -7.22 -7.18 6.73
N VAL A 124 -6.86 -6.38 7.73
CA VAL A 124 -7.13 -4.94 7.75
C VAL A 124 -5.93 -4.13 8.23
N LEU A 125 -5.96 -2.83 7.95
CA LEU A 125 -5.07 -1.85 8.57
C LEU A 125 -5.87 -1.06 9.59
N ILE A 126 -5.33 -0.91 10.79
CA ILE A 126 -5.89 -0.07 11.84
C ILE A 126 -4.82 0.95 12.20
N ARG A 127 -5.21 2.24 12.20
CA ARG A 127 -4.32 3.31 12.65
C ARG A 127 -4.76 3.69 14.06
N PRO A 128 -3.91 3.52 15.08
CA PRO A 128 -4.26 3.91 16.43
C PRO A 128 -4.55 5.42 16.50
N PRO A 129 -5.59 5.84 17.26
CA PRO A 129 -6.03 7.23 17.28
C PRO A 129 -5.00 8.17 17.90
N VAL A 130 -4.23 7.70 18.89
CA VAL A 130 -3.22 8.49 19.61
C VAL A 130 -1.88 8.52 18.88
N ASN A 131 -1.45 7.38 18.33
CA ASN A 131 -0.21 7.27 17.58
C ASN A 131 -0.44 6.52 16.25
N PRO A 132 -0.75 7.22 15.15
CA PRO A 132 -1.05 6.59 13.87
C PRO A 132 0.09 5.77 13.24
N SER A 133 1.33 5.95 13.72
CA SER A 133 2.51 5.20 13.29
C SER A 133 2.74 3.93 14.12
N LEU A 134 2.05 3.79 15.25
CA LEU A 134 2.15 2.59 16.07
C LEU A 134 1.58 1.40 15.30
N SER A 135 2.36 0.32 15.25
CA SER A 135 2.03 -0.92 14.53
C SER A 135 2.17 -2.12 15.47
N PRO A 136 1.36 -3.18 15.27
CA PRO A 136 1.52 -4.41 16.04
C PRO A 136 2.85 -5.12 15.68
N PRO A 137 3.35 -6.00 16.56
CA PRO A 137 4.61 -6.71 16.34
C PRO A 137 4.52 -7.70 15.16
N ILE A 138 5.69 -8.08 14.63
CA ILE A 138 5.90 -9.07 13.56
C ILE A 138 5.39 -8.59 12.19
N VAL A 139 4.11 -8.29 12.05
CA VAL A 139 3.50 -7.76 10.82
C VAL A 139 2.56 -6.61 11.16
N ALA A 140 2.51 -5.58 10.31
CA ALA A 140 1.66 -4.40 10.50
C ALA A 140 0.18 -4.60 10.11
N TYR A 141 -0.22 -5.84 9.83
CA TYR A 141 -1.55 -6.21 9.37
C TYR A 141 -2.35 -6.84 10.48
N HIS A 142 -3.55 -6.33 10.73
CA HIS A 142 -4.45 -6.89 11.72
C HIS A 142 -5.35 -7.94 11.08
N ASP A 143 -5.75 -8.94 11.86
CA ASP A 143 -6.75 -9.93 11.47
C ASP A 143 -8.06 -9.67 12.21
N LEU A 144 -9.18 -9.61 11.48
CA LEU A 144 -10.50 -9.31 12.06
C LEU A 144 -11.01 -10.42 13.01
N ARG A 145 -10.54 -11.66 12.86
CA ARG A 145 -10.83 -12.77 13.80
C ARG A 145 -10.12 -12.52 15.13
N THR A 146 -8.83 -12.19 15.06
CA THR A 146 -8.01 -11.86 16.23
C THR A 146 -8.50 -10.59 16.93
N LEU A 147 -8.95 -9.59 16.16
CA LEU A 147 -9.55 -8.37 16.70
C LEU A 147 -10.85 -8.64 17.45
N ALA A 148 -11.74 -9.47 16.88
CA ALA A 148 -12.99 -9.87 17.52
C ALA A 148 -12.73 -10.66 18.82
N GLU A 149 -11.75 -11.57 18.80
CA GLU A 149 -11.32 -12.28 20.01
C GLU A 149 -10.77 -11.33 21.08
N ALA A 150 -9.95 -10.35 20.70
CA ALA A 150 -9.43 -9.36 21.64
C ALA A 150 -10.55 -8.53 22.28
N ALA A 151 -11.55 -8.12 21.50
CA ALA A 151 -12.72 -7.41 21.99
C ALA A 151 -13.54 -8.26 22.98
N ASP A 152 -13.76 -9.53 22.68
CA ASP A 152 -14.45 -10.45 23.58
C ASP A 152 -13.70 -10.63 24.91
N ARG A 153 -12.38 -10.83 24.85
CA ARG A 153 -11.53 -10.96 26.05
C ARG A 153 -11.61 -9.72 26.94
N LEU A 154 -11.66 -8.51 26.36
CA LEU A 154 -11.81 -7.25 27.10
C LEU A 154 -13.11 -7.21 27.91
N HIS A 155 -14.15 -7.90 27.45
CA HIS A 155 -15.45 -8.00 28.12
C HIS A 155 -15.64 -9.29 28.92
N GLY A 156 -14.59 -10.09 29.12
CA GLY A 156 -14.67 -11.38 29.83
C GLY A 156 -15.49 -12.44 29.09
N LEU A 157 -15.60 -12.32 27.78
CA LEU A 157 -16.34 -13.23 26.91
C LEU A 157 -15.37 -14.19 26.18
N SER A 158 -15.92 -15.30 25.71
CA SER A 158 -15.23 -16.22 24.81
C SER A 158 -16.25 -16.73 23.78
N THR A 159 -16.30 -16.06 22.62
CA THR A 159 -17.15 -16.49 21.50
C THR A 159 -16.31 -17.26 20.49
N PRO A 160 -16.77 -18.43 20.02
CA PRO A 160 -16.12 -19.11 18.90
C PRO A 160 -16.13 -18.23 17.65
N VAL A 161 -14.94 -17.99 17.09
CA VAL A 161 -14.79 -17.30 15.81
C VAL A 161 -15.39 -18.19 14.72
N ARG A 162 -16.29 -17.64 13.90
CA ARG A 162 -16.83 -18.36 12.75
C ARG A 162 -15.73 -18.62 11.71
N PRO A 163 -15.76 -19.77 11.01
CA PRO A 163 -14.83 -19.99 9.92
C PRO A 163 -15.10 -19.01 8.77
N ILE A 164 -14.04 -18.65 8.04
CA ILE A 164 -14.18 -17.94 6.77
C ILE A 164 -14.87 -18.89 5.79
N THR A 165 -15.75 -18.34 4.95
CA THR A 165 -16.47 -19.11 3.93
C THR A 165 -16.20 -18.55 2.54
N VAL A 166 -16.33 -19.38 1.50
CA VAL A 166 -16.26 -18.94 0.09
C VAL A 166 -17.19 -17.75 -0.18
N ALA A 167 -18.40 -17.78 0.38
CA ALA A 167 -19.37 -16.68 0.23
C ALA A 167 -18.85 -15.37 0.85
N SER A 168 -18.26 -15.42 2.05
CA SER A 168 -17.66 -14.24 2.67
C SER A 168 -16.44 -13.72 1.92
N VAL A 169 -15.61 -14.61 1.35
CA VAL A 169 -14.47 -14.22 0.51
C VAL A 169 -14.96 -13.42 -0.69
N ARG A 170 -15.96 -13.94 -1.42
CA ARG A 170 -16.55 -13.27 -2.58
C ARG A 170 -17.14 -11.91 -2.21
N ALA A 171 -17.92 -11.85 -1.13
CA ALA A 171 -18.51 -10.59 -0.67
C ALA A 171 -17.45 -9.52 -0.31
N VAL A 172 -16.38 -9.90 0.38
CA VAL A 172 -15.27 -8.98 0.70
C VAL A 172 -14.51 -8.56 -0.56
N GLY A 173 -14.27 -9.49 -1.49
CA GLY A 173 -13.67 -9.22 -2.79
C GLY A 173 -14.47 -8.21 -3.61
N ASP A 174 -15.77 -8.45 -3.77
CA ASP A 174 -16.68 -7.59 -4.53
C ASP A 174 -16.72 -6.17 -3.94
N ARG A 175 -16.82 -6.06 -2.61
CA ARG A 175 -16.78 -4.77 -1.92
C ARG A 175 -15.45 -4.06 -2.15
N SER A 176 -14.33 -4.78 -2.00
CA SER A 176 -13.00 -4.19 -2.21
C SER A 176 -12.80 -3.71 -3.65
N LEU A 177 -13.30 -4.46 -4.62
CA LEU A 177 -13.26 -4.10 -6.03
C LEU A 177 -14.13 -2.88 -6.32
N GLN A 178 -15.33 -2.81 -5.75
CA GLN A 178 -16.21 -1.66 -5.87
C GLN A 178 -15.59 -0.39 -5.24
N GLU A 179 -14.94 -0.52 -4.08
CA GLU A 179 -14.21 0.60 -3.47
C GLU A 179 -13.06 1.08 -4.35
N LEU A 180 -12.31 0.18 -4.98
CA LEU A 180 -11.24 0.53 -5.91
C LEU A 180 -11.80 1.27 -7.14
N ARG A 181 -12.84 0.71 -7.79
CA ARG A 181 -13.55 1.36 -8.92
C ARG A 181 -14.08 2.74 -8.56
N SER A 182 -14.63 2.89 -7.36
CA SER A 182 -15.14 4.18 -6.86
C SER A 182 -14.01 5.21 -6.71
N ARG A 183 -12.84 4.81 -6.19
CA ARG A 183 -11.67 5.69 -6.07
C ARG A 183 -11.11 6.07 -7.44
N GLU A 184 -11.04 5.12 -8.36
CA GLU A 184 -10.61 5.36 -9.75
C GLU A 184 -11.50 6.41 -10.41
N ALA A 185 -12.82 6.24 -10.39
CA ALA A 185 -13.77 7.19 -10.94
C ALA A 185 -13.74 8.56 -10.24
N ARG A 186 -13.62 8.57 -8.91
CA ARG A 186 -13.60 9.82 -8.12
C ARG A 186 -12.38 10.69 -8.41
N HIS A 187 -11.26 10.07 -8.73
CA HIS A 187 -9.98 10.77 -8.90
C HIS A 187 -9.45 10.73 -10.33
N ASP A 188 -10.27 10.25 -11.28
CA ASP A 188 -9.91 10.08 -12.69
C ASP A 188 -8.54 9.40 -12.86
N THR A 189 -8.38 8.27 -12.15
CA THR A 189 -7.10 7.55 -12.16
C THR A 189 -7.04 6.58 -13.33
N VAL A 190 -5.82 6.19 -13.70
CA VAL A 190 -5.60 4.97 -14.48
C VAL A 190 -6.36 3.81 -13.84
N VAL A 191 -7.14 3.08 -14.64
CA VAL A 191 -7.89 1.92 -14.17
C VAL A 191 -6.92 0.78 -13.90
N VAL A 192 -7.07 0.09 -12.77
CA VAL A 192 -6.41 -1.19 -12.44
C VAL A 192 -7.37 -2.20 -11.82
N SER A 193 -8.59 -1.79 -11.50
CA SER A 193 -9.61 -2.65 -10.89
C SER A 193 -9.95 -3.88 -11.74
N ASP A 194 -9.94 -3.75 -13.06
CA ASP A 194 -10.14 -4.85 -14.02
C ASP A 194 -9.13 -5.99 -13.85
N LEU A 195 -7.90 -5.69 -13.39
CA LEU A 195 -6.89 -6.70 -13.10
C LEU A 195 -7.33 -7.70 -12.01
N PHE A 196 -8.26 -7.29 -11.14
CA PHE A 196 -8.74 -8.08 -10.01
C PHE A 196 -10.10 -8.78 -10.30
N GLU A 197 -10.59 -8.76 -11.54
CA GLU A 197 -11.80 -9.51 -11.92
C GLU A 197 -11.57 -11.03 -11.89
N ARG A 198 -10.32 -11.47 -12.10
CA ARG A 198 -9.87 -12.85 -11.96
C ARG A 198 -8.57 -12.86 -11.14
N PRO A 199 -8.68 -12.69 -9.81
CA PRO A 199 -7.50 -12.43 -9.01
C PRO A 199 -6.61 -13.68 -8.91
N SER A 200 -5.31 -13.50 -8.69
CA SER A 200 -4.39 -14.59 -8.35
C SER A 200 -3.44 -14.18 -7.23
N PHE A 201 -2.90 -15.15 -6.48
CA PHE A 201 -1.91 -14.86 -5.43
C PHE A 201 -0.61 -14.24 -5.95
N GLY A 202 -0.36 -14.25 -7.27
CA GLY A 202 0.75 -13.52 -7.87
C GLY A 202 0.52 -12.00 -7.94
N GLN A 203 -0.73 -11.54 -7.83
CA GLN A 203 -1.08 -10.12 -7.96
C GLN A 203 -1.03 -9.36 -6.64
N MET A 204 -1.19 -10.02 -5.50
CA MET A 204 -1.14 -9.37 -4.18
C MET A 204 -0.48 -10.32 -3.17
N ARG A 205 0.34 -9.78 -2.28
CA ARG A 205 0.97 -10.50 -1.15
C ARG A 205 0.28 -10.23 0.19
N THR A 206 -0.31 -9.05 0.27
CA THR A 206 -1.14 -8.54 1.37
C THR A 206 -2.21 -7.67 0.72
N ILE A 207 -3.14 -7.13 1.50
CA ILE A 207 -4.21 -6.27 0.96
C ILE A 207 -3.73 -5.02 0.23
N ASN A 208 -2.49 -4.57 0.41
CA ASN A 208 -1.93 -3.35 -0.21
C ASN A 208 -0.49 -3.52 -0.72
N HIS A 209 0.02 -4.74 -0.83
CA HIS A 209 1.30 -5.06 -1.47
C HIS A 209 1.07 -5.79 -2.80
N PRO A 210 0.84 -5.06 -3.91
CA PRO A 210 0.74 -5.65 -5.23
C PRO A 210 2.01 -6.36 -5.69
N GLY A 211 1.80 -7.42 -6.46
CA GLY A 211 2.79 -8.19 -7.18
C GLY A 211 3.32 -7.51 -8.42
N ASN A 212 4.47 -7.99 -8.91
CA ASN A 212 5.06 -7.52 -10.16
C ASN A 212 4.07 -7.48 -11.34
N PRO A 213 3.17 -8.47 -11.55
CA PRO A 213 2.19 -8.41 -12.64
C PRO A 213 1.32 -7.13 -12.63
N VAL A 214 0.88 -6.70 -11.45
CA VAL A 214 0.07 -5.49 -11.30
C VAL A 214 0.87 -4.23 -11.63
N TRP A 215 2.14 -4.19 -11.24
CA TRP A 215 3.02 -3.06 -11.55
C TRP A 215 3.37 -2.98 -13.03
N THR A 216 3.59 -4.12 -13.69
CA THR A 216 3.80 -4.20 -15.14
C THR A 216 2.61 -3.59 -15.89
N ASP A 217 1.39 -4.02 -15.56
CA ASP A 217 0.18 -3.52 -16.22
C ASP A 217 -0.07 -2.05 -15.93
N LEU A 218 0.10 -1.61 -14.67
CA LEU A 218 -0.06 -0.20 -14.33
C LEU A 218 0.99 0.69 -15.02
N ALA A 219 2.26 0.28 -15.06
CA ALA A 219 3.30 1.03 -15.73
C ALA A 219 3.03 1.16 -17.24
N ALA A 220 2.60 0.08 -17.90
CA ALA A 220 2.20 0.13 -19.30
C ALA A 220 1.05 1.12 -19.55
N ARG A 221 0.03 1.12 -18.68
CA ARG A 221 -1.11 2.06 -18.77
C ARG A 221 -0.71 3.50 -18.50
N VAL A 222 0.18 3.74 -17.53
CA VAL A 222 0.74 5.08 -17.27
C VAL A 222 1.53 5.59 -18.46
N ARG A 223 2.39 4.76 -19.07
CA ARG A 223 3.14 5.13 -20.29
C ARG A 223 2.20 5.46 -21.45
N SER A 224 1.16 4.65 -21.65
CA SER A 224 0.14 4.92 -22.66
C SER A 224 -0.59 6.25 -22.40
N ALA A 225 -0.95 6.55 -21.15
CA ALA A 225 -1.58 7.82 -20.78
C ALA A 225 -0.68 9.03 -21.00
N LEU A 226 0.64 8.86 -20.90
CA LEU A 226 1.65 9.89 -21.21
C LEU A 226 1.94 10.01 -22.72
N GLY A 227 1.43 9.09 -23.55
CA GLY A 227 1.76 9.01 -24.97
C GLY A 227 3.21 8.54 -25.22
N HIS A 228 3.81 7.84 -24.26
CA HIS A 228 5.16 7.28 -24.41
C HIS A 228 5.11 5.92 -25.12
N GLU A 229 6.22 5.54 -25.74
CA GLU A 229 6.34 4.25 -26.40
C GLU A 229 6.21 3.08 -25.38
N PRO A 230 5.64 1.94 -25.79
CA PRO A 230 5.59 0.76 -24.94
C PRO A 230 7.00 0.34 -24.48
N HIS A 231 7.16 0.17 -23.17
CA HIS A 231 8.40 -0.31 -22.58
C HIS A 231 8.07 -1.16 -21.37
N THR A 232 8.70 -2.33 -21.28
CA THR A 232 8.53 -3.26 -20.17
C THR A 232 9.82 -3.35 -19.39
N VAL A 233 9.72 -3.19 -18.07
CA VAL A 233 10.84 -3.30 -17.15
C VAL A 233 10.74 -4.61 -16.39
N ASP A 234 11.81 -5.39 -16.39
CA ASP A 234 12.01 -6.45 -15.42
C ASP A 234 12.87 -5.89 -14.27
N PRO A 235 12.30 -5.71 -13.06
CA PRO A 235 13.08 -5.22 -11.91
C PRO A 235 14.13 -6.22 -11.41
N GLY A 236 14.16 -7.46 -11.92
CA GLY A 236 15.06 -8.53 -11.48
C GLY A 236 14.77 -9.06 -10.08
N ARG A 237 13.68 -8.60 -9.44
CA ARG A 237 13.24 -8.97 -8.10
C ARG A 237 11.75 -8.68 -7.91
N GLU A 238 11.15 -9.31 -6.91
CA GLU A 238 9.80 -8.93 -6.49
C GLU A 238 9.82 -7.63 -5.66
N VAL A 239 8.92 -6.70 -5.98
CA VAL A 239 8.73 -5.48 -5.18
C VAL A 239 7.68 -5.71 -4.08
N LEU A 240 7.78 -4.96 -2.98
CA LEU A 240 6.91 -5.11 -1.80
C LEU A 240 6.85 -6.55 -1.27
N ASN A 241 7.98 -7.26 -1.35
CA ASN A 241 8.08 -8.71 -1.12
C ASN A 241 8.38 -9.12 0.33
N ASN A 242 8.51 -8.16 1.24
CA ASN A 242 8.95 -8.40 2.62
C ASN A 242 7.91 -9.12 3.49
N VAL A 243 6.62 -9.02 3.16
CA VAL A 243 5.55 -9.69 3.92
C VAL A 243 4.59 -10.35 2.96
N HIS A 244 4.32 -11.63 3.18
CA HIS A 244 3.27 -12.41 2.51
C HIS A 244 2.31 -12.93 3.56
N ALA A 245 1.02 -12.70 3.34
CA ALA A 245 -0.03 -13.19 4.21
C ALA A 245 -0.38 -14.66 3.90
N PRO A 246 -0.90 -15.41 4.90
CA PRO A 246 -1.40 -16.76 4.72
C PRO A 246 -2.41 -16.85 3.56
N ARG A 247 -2.32 -17.93 2.79
CA ARG A 247 -3.23 -18.24 1.68
C ARG A 247 -4.23 -19.28 2.14
N LEU A 248 -5.48 -18.86 2.30
CA LEU A 248 -6.55 -19.72 2.81
C LEU A 248 -7.13 -20.61 1.70
N PRO A 249 -7.49 -21.87 2.00
CA PRO A 249 -8.12 -22.76 1.04
C PRO A 249 -9.45 -22.21 0.52
N GLU A 250 -10.24 -21.52 1.35
CA GLU A 250 -11.51 -20.91 0.94
C GLU A 250 -11.32 -19.78 -0.08
N VAL A 251 -10.16 -19.10 -0.07
CA VAL A 251 -9.80 -18.10 -1.08
C VAL A 251 -9.43 -18.79 -2.39
N ALA A 252 -8.67 -19.88 -2.32
CA ALA A 252 -8.35 -20.67 -3.51
C ALA A 252 -9.62 -21.24 -4.16
N GLU A 253 -10.55 -21.77 -3.37
CA GLU A 253 -11.85 -22.26 -3.86
C GLU A 253 -12.72 -21.13 -4.43
N ALA A 254 -12.78 -19.98 -3.76
CA ALA A 254 -13.63 -18.87 -4.17
C ALA A 254 -13.32 -18.34 -5.58
N TYR A 255 -12.03 -18.37 -5.97
CA TYR A 255 -11.50 -17.83 -7.22
C TYR A 255 -10.92 -18.90 -8.16
N ASP A 256 -11.12 -20.19 -7.88
CA ASP A 256 -10.62 -21.32 -8.68
C ASP A 256 -9.09 -21.26 -8.90
N LEU A 257 -8.34 -21.04 -7.81
CA LEU A 257 -6.88 -20.89 -7.86
C LEU A 257 -6.19 -22.25 -7.72
N ALA A 258 -5.30 -22.57 -8.64
CA ALA A 258 -4.48 -23.78 -8.59
C ALA A 258 -3.32 -23.72 -7.57
N ALA A 259 -3.06 -22.56 -6.98
CA ALA A 259 -1.95 -22.37 -6.06
C ALA A 259 -2.24 -22.99 -4.68
N PRO A 260 -1.23 -23.60 -4.03
CA PRO A 260 -1.42 -24.22 -2.72
C PRO A 260 -1.73 -23.18 -1.64
N SER A 261 -2.59 -23.57 -0.68
CA SER A 261 -2.79 -22.85 0.57
C SER A 261 -1.50 -22.82 1.39
N THR A 262 -1.25 -21.72 2.09
CA THR A 262 -0.11 -21.55 3.01
C THR A 262 -0.64 -21.05 4.36
N PRO A 263 -0.56 -21.85 5.44
CA PRO A 263 -1.13 -21.48 6.74
C PRO A 263 -0.22 -20.57 7.57
N HIS A 264 0.84 -20.02 6.99
CA HIS A 264 1.83 -19.19 7.67
C HIS A 264 2.05 -17.88 6.91
N TRP A 265 2.61 -16.90 7.61
CA TRP A 265 3.16 -15.68 7.04
C TRP A 265 4.58 -15.94 6.52
N VAL A 266 5.00 -15.20 5.51
CA VAL A 266 6.42 -15.08 5.17
C VAL A 266 6.84 -13.66 5.49
N VAL A 267 7.81 -13.48 6.38
CA VAL A 267 8.35 -12.17 6.80
C VAL A 267 9.85 -12.17 6.56
N ASP A 268 10.32 -11.29 5.69
CA ASP A 268 11.72 -11.22 5.26
C ASP A 268 12.30 -12.60 4.89
N GLU A 269 11.53 -13.33 4.07
CA GLU A 269 11.84 -14.70 3.58
C GLU A 269 11.80 -15.80 4.66
N VAL A 270 11.37 -15.48 5.88
CA VAL A 270 11.21 -16.44 6.98
C VAL A 270 9.74 -16.81 7.18
N ASP A 271 9.47 -18.10 7.24
CA ASP A 271 8.14 -18.61 7.58
C ASP A 271 7.83 -18.35 9.06
N VAL A 272 6.71 -17.69 9.32
CA VAL A 272 6.19 -17.38 10.65
C VAL A 272 4.78 -17.95 10.78
N ALA A 273 4.58 -18.87 11.73
CA ALA A 273 3.28 -19.47 12.00
C ALA A 273 2.22 -18.40 12.33
N ASP A 274 1.00 -18.56 11.81
CA ASP A 274 -0.10 -17.62 12.03
C ASP A 274 -0.45 -17.49 13.52
N GLU A 275 -0.33 -18.58 14.28
CA GLU A 275 -0.55 -18.60 15.74
C GLU A 275 0.43 -17.69 16.48
N VAL A 276 1.70 -17.62 16.03
CA VAL A 276 2.71 -16.75 16.63
C VAL A 276 2.36 -15.29 16.41
N VAL A 277 1.88 -14.94 15.21
CA VAL A 277 1.40 -13.59 14.89
C VAL A 277 0.16 -13.25 15.72
N ARG A 278 -0.84 -14.13 15.74
CA ARG A 278 -2.07 -13.97 16.52
C ARG A 278 -1.78 -13.75 17.99
N ASP A 279 -0.96 -14.59 18.62
CA ASP A 279 -0.62 -14.48 20.04
C ASP A 279 0.13 -13.19 20.37
N ALA A 280 1.05 -12.78 19.48
CA ALA A 280 1.77 -11.51 19.63
C ALA A 280 0.81 -10.31 19.52
N HIS A 281 -0.15 -10.36 18.60
CA HIS A 281 -1.15 -9.32 18.41
C HIS A 281 -2.13 -9.24 19.58
N LEU A 282 -2.59 -10.37 20.13
CA LEU A 282 -3.45 -10.41 21.32
C LEU A 282 -2.76 -9.75 22.53
N ARG A 283 -1.51 -10.11 22.82
CA ARG A 283 -0.70 -9.47 23.88
C ARG A 283 -0.47 -7.98 23.64
N TRP A 284 -0.41 -7.58 22.37
CA TRP A 284 -0.26 -6.17 22.01
C TRP A 284 -1.57 -5.41 22.22
N TYR A 285 -2.72 -5.97 21.83
CA TYR A 285 -4.04 -5.38 22.08
C TYR A 285 -4.35 -5.20 23.56
N GLU A 286 -3.92 -6.11 24.43
CA GLU A 286 -4.03 -5.96 25.89
C GLU A 286 -3.36 -4.66 26.42
N LYS A 287 -2.28 -4.23 25.76
CA LYS A 287 -1.55 -2.99 26.09
C LYS A 287 -2.08 -1.76 25.36
N HIS A 288 -2.88 -1.97 24.32
CA HIS A 288 -3.38 -0.95 23.40
C HIS A 288 -4.89 -1.13 23.12
N PRO A 289 -5.75 -1.12 24.16
CA PRO A 289 -7.19 -1.35 23.99
C PRO A 289 -7.87 -0.32 23.09
N GLU A 290 -7.34 0.90 22.99
CA GLU A 290 -7.82 1.94 22.09
C GLU A 290 -7.78 1.54 20.61
N VAL A 291 -6.91 0.59 20.26
CA VAL A 291 -6.80 0.04 18.90
C VAL A 291 -7.92 -0.95 18.63
N ILE A 292 -8.35 -1.69 19.65
CA ILE A 292 -9.50 -2.59 19.55
C ILE A 292 -10.74 -1.77 19.20
N ASP A 293 -11.02 -0.72 20.01
CA ASP A 293 -12.17 0.17 19.80
C ASP A 293 -12.14 0.83 18.41
N ALA A 294 -11.00 1.38 18.01
CA ALA A 294 -10.83 2.00 16.70
C ALA A 294 -11.02 0.98 15.56
N GLY A 295 -10.52 -0.24 15.74
CA GLY A 295 -10.67 -1.35 14.81
C GLY A 295 -12.12 -1.78 14.62
N ILE A 296 -12.82 -2.07 15.72
CA ILE A 296 -14.21 -2.51 15.72
C ILE A 296 -15.11 -1.43 15.11
N LEU A 297 -14.91 -0.16 15.49
CA LEU A 297 -15.68 0.94 14.94
C LEU A 297 -15.46 1.09 13.43
N ARG A 298 -14.20 1.11 13.00
CA ARG A 298 -13.84 1.33 11.59
C ARG A 298 -14.27 0.18 10.69
N HIS A 299 -14.17 -1.06 11.17
CA HIS A 299 -14.37 -2.26 10.36
C HIS A 299 -15.67 -3.01 10.70
N ARG A 300 -16.62 -2.37 11.39
CA ARG A 300 -17.91 -2.94 11.79
C ARG A 300 -18.59 -3.71 10.65
N GLY A 301 -18.77 -3.07 9.50
CA GLY A 301 -19.46 -3.71 8.37
C GLY A 301 -18.76 -4.96 7.84
N ALA A 302 -17.42 -5.00 7.88
CA ALA A 302 -16.66 -6.18 7.48
C ALA A 302 -16.76 -7.31 8.53
N LEU A 303 -16.72 -6.94 9.82
CA LEU A 303 -16.95 -7.88 10.93
C LEU A 303 -18.36 -8.48 10.89
N GLU A 304 -19.38 -7.67 10.62
CA GLU A 304 -20.78 -8.11 10.44
C GLU A 304 -20.90 -9.04 9.22
N SER A 305 -20.36 -8.65 8.06
CA SER A 305 -20.44 -9.47 6.85
C SER A 305 -19.74 -10.83 6.96
N MET A 306 -18.72 -10.93 7.81
CA MET A 306 -18.02 -12.18 8.09
C MET A 306 -18.56 -12.92 9.33
N GLY A 307 -19.54 -12.35 10.04
CA GLY A 307 -20.13 -12.96 11.23
C GLY A 307 -19.19 -13.01 12.44
N PHE A 308 -18.26 -12.04 12.53
CA PHE A 308 -17.32 -11.85 13.64
C PHE A 308 -17.81 -10.84 14.70
N THR A 309 -19.03 -10.35 14.54
CA THR A 309 -19.71 -9.48 15.52
C THR A 309 -20.97 -10.17 16.03
N ARG A 310 -21.46 -9.69 17.18
CA ARG A 310 -22.81 -9.98 17.68
C ARG A 310 -23.82 -9.05 17.04
#